data_AF-A0A6P3VYF6-F1
#
_entry.id   AF-A0A6P3VYF6-F1
#
_cell.length_a   1.000
_cell.length_b   1.000
_cell.length_c   1.000
_cell.angle_alpha   90.00
_cell.angle_beta   90.00
_cell.angle_gamma   90.00
#
_symmetry.space_group_name_H-M   'P 1'
#
loop_
_entity.id
_entity.type
_entity.pdbx_description
1 polymer ?
#
loop_
_entity_poly.entity_id
_entity_poly.type
_entity_poly.pdbx_seq_one_letter_code
_entity_poly.pdbx_strand_id
1 'polypeptide(L)'
;MGGRGRGMAAFSFRVENLGITRGNMPDARGGPKALYPILEFKPVPLEPSHGDDYMLALKQEIRGTMRRLPCYLKANAAKSGVEKYKDKYANELKKNQEEQWTPDWERLPKELMPRKNLPKKKSELKKKPPKLTSLEKDSVLSRLNELEKTDNVIADEEKEEKEKEEKKKATEGDEEEGEEIEGEELEDEELEEENDYINNYFEDGDDFGAGSDDNIDEATY
;
A
#
# COMPACT_ATOMS: atom_id res chain seq x y z
N MET A 1 9.95 -31.17 63.46
CA MET A 1 10.91 -30.10 63.85
C MET A 1 11.59 -29.53 62.60
N GLY A 2 12.05 -28.27 62.64
CA GLY A 2 13.26 -27.88 61.90
C GLY A 2 13.18 -27.63 60.38
N GLY A 3 12.10 -27.01 59.88
CA GLY A 3 12.11 -26.46 58.52
C GLY A 3 13.12 -25.31 58.40
N ARG A 4 14.32 -25.58 57.87
CA ARG A 4 15.40 -24.59 57.71
C ARG A 4 15.02 -23.55 56.65
N GLY A 5 14.69 -22.34 57.09
CA GLY A 5 14.39 -21.22 56.19
C GLY A 5 15.58 -20.87 55.28
N ARG A 6 15.35 -20.80 53.97
CA ARG A 6 16.29 -20.19 53.04
C ARG A 6 16.30 -18.68 53.29
N GLY A 7 17.48 -18.11 53.57
CA GLY A 7 17.62 -16.66 53.71
C GLY A 7 17.26 -15.93 52.41
N MET A 8 16.70 -14.72 52.53
CA MET A 8 16.43 -13.87 51.36
C MET A 8 17.73 -13.59 50.61
N ALA A 9 17.69 -13.69 49.27
CA ALA A 9 18.79 -13.24 48.44
C ALA A 9 19.02 -11.73 48.65
N ALA A 10 20.28 -11.33 48.85
CA ALA A 10 20.62 -9.92 49.00
C ALA A 10 20.47 -9.20 47.66
N PHE A 11 19.72 -8.09 47.65
CA PHE A 11 19.70 -7.17 46.52
C PHE A 11 21.04 -6.41 46.44
N SER A 12 21.39 -5.90 45.25
CA SER A 12 22.61 -5.11 45.03
C SER A 12 22.60 -3.75 45.73
N PHE A 13 21.43 -3.30 46.22
CA PHE A 13 21.23 -2.08 46.99
C PHE A 13 20.75 -2.40 48.43
N ARG A 14 21.00 -1.47 49.36
CA ARG A 14 20.54 -1.61 50.75
C ARG A 14 19.03 -1.39 50.85
N VAL A 15 18.29 -2.48 50.98
CA VAL A 15 16.82 -2.50 51.15
C VAL A 15 16.36 -1.68 52.35
N GLU A 16 17.18 -1.64 53.42
CA GLU A 16 16.93 -0.85 54.64
C GLU A 16 16.83 0.67 54.35
N ASN A 17 17.55 1.19 53.36
CA ASN A 17 17.45 2.60 52.94
C ASN A 17 16.09 2.95 52.31
N LEU A 18 15.29 1.95 51.92
CA LEU A 18 13.93 2.12 51.39
C LEU A 18 12.85 1.97 52.48
N GLY A 19 13.24 1.86 53.75
CA GLY A 19 12.33 1.61 54.87
C GLY A 19 11.79 0.18 54.95
N ILE A 20 12.20 -0.71 54.05
CA ILE A 20 11.77 -2.11 54.02
C ILE A 20 12.63 -2.91 55.01
N THR A 21 12.01 -3.37 56.08
CA THR A 21 12.65 -4.21 57.12
C THR A 21 12.54 -5.69 56.77
N ARG A 22 13.42 -6.53 57.35
CA ARG A 22 13.36 -7.99 57.20
C ARG A 22 12.05 -8.52 57.79
N GLY A 23 11.12 -8.93 56.93
CA GLY A 23 9.77 -9.38 57.30
C GLY A 23 8.64 -8.52 56.75
N ASN A 24 8.92 -7.30 56.27
CA ASN A 24 7.94 -6.41 55.63
C ASN A 24 8.20 -6.26 54.11
N MET A 25 8.48 -7.38 53.44
CA MET A 25 8.64 -7.41 51.99
C MET A 25 7.26 -7.54 51.33
N PRO A 26 6.91 -6.72 50.31
CA PRO A 26 5.62 -6.84 49.62
C PRO A 26 5.54 -8.16 48.84
N ASP A 27 4.33 -8.74 48.77
CA ASP A 27 4.09 -10.01 48.11
C ASP A 27 4.47 -10.00 46.62
N ALA A 28 5.09 -11.10 46.17
CA ALA A 28 5.40 -11.32 44.77
C ALA A 28 4.09 -11.54 43.98
N ARG A 29 3.80 -10.66 43.03
CA ARG A 29 2.57 -10.74 42.21
C ARG A 29 2.59 -12.00 41.34
N GLY A 30 1.58 -12.85 41.49
CA GLY A 30 1.45 -14.13 40.78
C GLY A 30 1.13 -14.07 39.28
N GLY A 31 1.29 -12.91 38.63
CA GLY A 31 1.01 -12.75 37.20
C GLY A 31 0.89 -11.28 36.77
N PRO A 32 0.68 -11.03 35.46
CA PRO A 32 0.30 -9.71 34.95
C PRO A 32 -1.08 -9.30 35.48
N LYS A 33 -1.34 -7.98 35.54
CA LYS A 33 -2.70 -7.48 35.80
C LYS A 33 -3.61 -7.79 34.60
N ALA A 34 -4.90 -8.00 34.86
CA ALA A 34 -5.90 -8.07 33.81
C ALA A 34 -5.93 -6.77 32.97
N LEU A 35 -6.16 -6.89 31.66
CA LEU A 35 -6.25 -5.76 30.73
C LEU A 35 -7.37 -4.77 31.12
N TYR A 36 -8.47 -5.31 31.65
CA TYR A 36 -9.62 -4.55 32.15
C TYR A 36 -9.77 -4.80 33.65
N PRO A 37 -9.32 -3.89 34.53
CA PRO A 37 -9.61 -3.98 35.96
C PRO A 37 -11.10 -3.76 36.22
N ILE A 38 -11.63 -4.38 37.28
CA ILE A 38 -13.01 -4.15 37.71
C ILE A 38 -13.13 -2.69 38.21
N LEU A 39 -14.12 -1.98 37.70
CA LEU A 39 -14.44 -0.61 38.12
C LEU A 39 -15.49 -0.64 39.24
N GLU A 40 -15.27 0.15 40.28
CA GLU A 40 -16.22 0.30 41.41
C GLU A 40 -17.51 1.03 40.99
N PHE A 41 -17.41 1.92 40.00
CA PHE A 41 -18.51 2.76 39.53
C PHE A 41 -18.79 2.54 38.04
N LYS A 42 -20.06 2.68 37.66
CA LYS A 42 -20.54 2.66 36.27
C LYS A 42 -20.90 4.08 35.82
N PRO A 43 -20.83 4.39 34.50
CA PRO A 43 -21.34 5.67 33.99
C PRO A 43 -22.84 5.81 34.23
N VAL A 44 -23.31 7.05 34.32
CA VAL A 44 -24.74 7.38 34.45
C VAL A 44 -25.49 6.96 33.18
N PRO A 45 -26.70 6.36 33.29
CA PRO A 45 -27.56 6.11 32.14
C PRO A 45 -27.90 7.38 31.35
N LEU A 46 -28.26 7.21 30.07
CA LEU A 46 -28.81 8.28 29.24
C LEU A 46 -30.33 8.22 29.31
N GLU A 47 -30.96 9.27 29.86
CA GLU A 47 -32.41 9.41 29.88
C GLU A 47 -32.90 9.90 28.50
N PRO A 48 -33.86 9.21 27.84
CA PRO A 48 -34.34 9.61 26.52
C PRO A 48 -35.30 10.81 26.62
N SER A 49 -34.82 11.99 26.21
CA SER A 49 -35.67 13.16 25.97
C SER A 49 -36.05 13.26 24.49
N HIS A 50 -37.25 13.75 24.20
CA HIS A 50 -37.72 13.95 22.83
C HIS A 50 -36.79 14.89 22.01
N GLY A 51 -36.10 15.82 22.67
CA GLY A 51 -35.07 16.65 22.04
C GLY A 51 -33.80 15.88 21.68
N ASP A 52 -33.39 14.91 22.51
CA ASP A 52 -32.23 14.06 22.27
C ASP A 52 -32.52 13.03 21.17
N ASP A 53 -33.75 12.48 21.12
CA ASP A 53 -34.21 11.62 20.03
C ASP A 53 -34.20 12.37 18.68
N TYR A 54 -34.67 13.62 18.66
CA TYR A 54 -34.60 14.48 17.47
C TYR A 54 -33.14 14.75 17.05
N MET A 55 -32.26 15.09 17.98
CA MET A 55 -30.83 15.29 17.70
C MET A 55 -30.16 13.98 17.23
N LEU A 56 -30.57 12.82 17.75
CA LEU A 56 -30.08 11.51 17.33
C LEU A 56 -30.53 11.17 15.90
N ALA A 57 -31.79 11.44 15.55
CA ALA A 57 -32.29 11.29 14.18
C ALA A 57 -31.54 12.21 13.21
N LEU A 58 -31.46 13.50 13.51
CA LEU A 58 -30.73 14.50 12.72
C LEU A 58 -29.25 14.13 12.53
N LYS A 59 -28.59 13.59 13.56
CA LYS A 59 -27.20 13.08 13.50
C LYS A 59 -27.05 11.88 12.55
N GLN A 60 -28.07 11.02 12.44
CA GLN A 60 -28.09 9.91 11.48
C GLN A 60 -28.34 10.42 10.06
N GLU A 61 -29.27 11.36 9.87
CA GLU A 61 -29.52 12.01 8.57
C GLU A 61 -28.28 12.74 8.05
N ILE A 62 -27.59 13.53 8.89
CA ILE A 62 -26.35 14.22 8.56
C ILE A 62 -25.27 13.23 8.10
N ARG A 63 -25.13 12.08 8.75
CA ARG A 63 -24.22 10.99 8.29
C ARG A 63 -24.63 10.47 6.90
N GLY A 64 -25.93 10.37 6.63
CA GLY A 64 -26.47 9.93 5.35
C GLY A 64 -26.27 10.96 4.22
N THR A 65 -26.51 12.24 4.48
CA THR A 65 -26.35 13.33 3.51
C THR A 65 -24.88 13.62 3.23
N MET A 66 -24.02 13.70 4.26
CA MET A 66 -22.57 13.89 4.08
C MET A 66 -21.96 12.84 3.14
N ARG A 67 -22.34 11.56 3.27
CA ARG A 67 -21.87 10.47 2.38
C ARG A 67 -22.35 10.56 0.93
N ARG A 68 -23.33 11.43 0.63
CA ARG A 68 -23.86 11.70 -0.72
C ARG A 68 -23.31 13.00 -1.32
N LEU A 69 -22.74 13.90 -0.52
CA LEU A 69 -22.17 15.16 -0.99
C LEU A 69 -20.84 14.91 -1.76
N PRO A 70 -20.51 15.73 -2.78
CA PRO A 70 -19.24 15.61 -3.51
C PRO A 70 -17.97 15.73 -2.66
N CYS A 71 -18.06 16.32 -1.46
CA CYS A 71 -16.94 16.40 -0.51
C CYS A 71 -16.59 15.04 0.16
N TYR A 72 -17.44 14.02 0.05
CA TYR A 72 -17.13 12.67 0.54
C TYR A 72 -16.28 11.90 -0.48
N LEU A 73 -14.99 12.23 -0.51
CA LEU A 73 -14.00 11.54 -1.33
C LEU A 73 -13.88 10.07 -0.91
N LYS A 74 -14.24 9.16 -1.82
CA LYS A 74 -14.10 7.71 -1.64
C LYS A 74 -12.66 7.30 -1.99
N ALA A 75 -12.14 6.30 -1.30
CA ALA A 75 -10.87 5.69 -1.71
C ALA A 75 -11.00 5.08 -3.12
N ASN A 76 -10.02 5.34 -3.98
CA ASN A 76 -9.96 4.72 -5.30
C ASN A 76 -9.73 3.22 -5.16
N ALA A 77 -10.67 2.42 -5.66
CA ALA A 77 -10.48 0.98 -5.75
C ALA A 77 -9.29 0.66 -6.67
N ALA A 78 -8.52 -0.36 -6.32
CA ALA A 78 -7.54 -0.93 -7.23
C ALA A 78 -8.25 -1.41 -8.52
N LYS A 79 -7.59 -1.26 -9.67
CA LYS A 79 -8.08 -1.88 -10.91
C LYS A 79 -8.00 -3.41 -10.75
N SER A 80 -9.04 -4.12 -11.16
CA SER A 80 -8.93 -5.56 -11.40
C SER A 80 -7.94 -5.82 -12.55
N GLY A 81 -7.19 -6.92 -12.48
CA GLY A 81 -6.28 -7.32 -13.56
C GLY A 81 -7.01 -7.66 -14.87
N VAL A 82 -8.31 -7.98 -14.79
CA VAL A 82 -9.21 -8.15 -15.93
C VAL A 82 -10.11 -6.93 -16.03
N GLU A 83 -10.14 -6.27 -17.20
CA GLU A 83 -11.10 -5.20 -17.51
C GLU A 83 -12.46 -5.80 -17.89
N LYS A 84 -13.56 -5.34 -17.28
CA LYS A 84 -14.90 -5.84 -17.56
C LYS A 84 -15.69 -4.77 -18.32
N TYR A 85 -16.48 -5.15 -19.33
CA TYR A 85 -17.27 -4.17 -20.09
C TYR A 85 -18.20 -3.32 -19.20
N LYS A 86 -18.71 -3.91 -18.10
CA LYS A 86 -19.52 -3.25 -17.06
C LYS A 86 -18.80 -2.06 -16.39
N ASP A 87 -17.46 -2.06 -16.37
CA ASP A 87 -16.66 -1.01 -15.75
C ASP A 87 -16.72 0.32 -16.53
N LYS A 88 -17.09 0.30 -17.81
CA LYS A 88 -17.26 1.52 -18.64
C LYS A 88 -18.31 2.44 -18.04
N TYR A 89 -19.55 1.94 -17.90
CA TYR A 89 -20.65 2.66 -17.28
C TYR A 89 -20.38 3.04 -15.82
N ALA A 90 -19.73 2.14 -15.06
CA ALA A 90 -19.35 2.41 -13.68
C ALA A 90 -18.32 3.54 -13.54
N ASN A 91 -17.45 3.74 -14.54
CA ASN A 91 -16.46 4.82 -14.56
C ASN A 91 -17.01 6.11 -15.18
N GLU A 92 -17.96 6.03 -16.11
CA GLU A 92 -18.73 7.19 -16.60
C GLU A 92 -19.52 7.83 -15.44
N LEU A 93 -20.21 7.02 -14.63
CA LEU A 93 -20.94 7.51 -13.45
C LEU A 93 -20.03 8.19 -12.41
N LYS A 94 -18.77 7.73 -12.25
CA LYS A 94 -17.77 8.38 -11.38
C LYS A 94 -17.32 9.73 -11.93
N LYS A 95 -16.97 9.81 -13.22
CA LYS A 95 -16.59 11.08 -13.86
C LYS A 95 -17.67 12.15 -13.70
N ASN A 96 -18.93 11.78 -13.91
CA ASN A 96 -20.07 12.69 -13.73
C ASN A 96 -20.21 13.17 -12.27
N GLN A 97 -19.81 12.37 -11.28
CA GLN A 97 -19.77 12.78 -9.86
C GLN A 97 -18.56 13.66 -9.53
N GLU A 98 -17.41 13.45 -10.17
CA GLU A 98 -16.20 14.28 -10.02
C GLU A 98 -16.37 15.66 -10.69
N GLU A 99 -17.04 15.74 -11.85
CA GLU A 99 -17.31 16.99 -12.56
C GLU A 99 -18.42 17.83 -11.91
N GLN A 100 -19.26 17.22 -11.05
CA GLN A 100 -20.40 17.88 -10.39
C GLN A 100 -19.99 18.98 -9.39
N TRP A 101 -18.75 18.98 -8.89
CA TRP A 101 -18.27 20.01 -7.96
C TRP A 101 -16.82 20.41 -8.24
N THR A 102 -16.61 21.69 -8.51
CA THR A 102 -15.28 22.29 -8.64
C THR A 102 -15.13 23.44 -7.64
N PRO A 103 -13.99 23.56 -6.94
CA PRO A 103 -13.77 24.63 -5.98
C PRO A 103 -13.28 25.92 -6.65
N ASP A 104 -13.35 27.03 -5.92
CA ASP A 104 -12.82 28.33 -6.30
C ASP A 104 -11.27 28.33 -6.29
N TRP A 105 -10.68 28.30 -7.48
CA TRP A 105 -9.23 28.30 -7.70
C TRP A 105 -8.57 29.68 -7.56
N GLU A 106 -9.32 30.76 -7.34
CA GLU A 106 -8.73 32.06 -6.98
C GLU A 106 -8.36 32.12 -5.49
N ARG A 107 -9.09 31.36 -4.65
CA ARG A 107 -8.84 31.23 -3.21
C ARG A 107 -7.83 30.14 -2.83
N LEU A 108 -7.70 29.12 -3.68
CA LEU A 108 -6.83 27.95 -3.41
C LEU A 108 -5.45 28.13 -4.04
N PRO A 109 -4.37 27.64 -3.40
CA PRO A 109 -3.05 27.64 -4.00
C PRO A 109 -3.02 26.76 -5.25
N LYS A 110 -2.36 27.25 -6.31
CA LYS A 110 -2.27 26.61 -7.64
C LYS A 110 -1.63 25.22 -7.63
N GLU A 111 -0.98 24.85 -6.53
CA GLU A 111 -0.41 23.52 -6.29
C GLU A 111 -1.48 22.43 -6.12
N LEU A 112 -2.66 22.78 -5.58
CA LEU A 112 -3.78 21.86 -5.37
C LEU A 112 -4.64 21.65 -6.62
N MET A 113 -4.38 22.37 -7.72
CA MET A 113 -5.13 22.22 -8.97
C MET A 113 -4.86 20.84 -9.58
N PRO A 114 -5.90 20.00 -9.85
CA PRO A 114 -5.72 18.70 -10.47
C PRO A 114 -5.05 18.82 -11.84
N ARG A 115 -3.77 18.47 -11.89
CA ARG A 115 -3.01 18.45 -13.14
C ARG A 115 -3.56 17.32 -13.99
N LYS A 116 -4.31 17.67 -15.04
CA LYS A 116 -4.64 16.73 -16.12
C LYS A 116 -3.32 16.23 -16.68
N ASN A 117 -2.98 14.97 -16.35
CA ASN A 117 -1.80 14.28 -16.87
C ASN A 117 -2.02 14.04 -18.36
N LEU A 118 -1.78 15.08 -19.16
CA LEU A 118 -1.54 14.98 -20.59
C LEU A 118 -0.57 13.81 -20.78
N PRO A 119 -0.88 12.82 -21.63
CA PRO A 119 0.02 11.71 -21.85
C PRO A 119 1.35 12.31 -22.30
N LYS A 120 2.41 12.09 -21.50
CA LYS A 120 3.77 12.47 -21.90
C LYS A 120 3.97 11.86 -23.28
N LYS A 121 4.05 12.69 -24.33
CA LYS A 121 4.33 12.19 -25.69
C LYS A 121 5.54 11.29 -25.55
N LYS A 122 5.41 10.00 -25.90
CA LYS A 122 6.54 9.06 -25.88
C LYS A 122 7.66 9.77 -26.62
N SER A 123 8.77 10.05 -25.92
CA SER A 123 9.89 10.78 -26.51
C SER A 123 10.31 10.02 -27.76
N GLU A 124 10.16 10.65 -28.93
CA GLU A 124 10.33 9.97 -30.21
C GLU A 124 11.65 9.20 -30.22
N LEU A 125 11.56 7.89 -30.48
CA LEU A 125 12.67 6.93 -30.38
C LEU A 125 13.95 7.55 -30.94
N LYS A 126 14.99 7.63 -30.09
CA LYS A 126 16.23 8.42 -30.29
C LYS A 126 16.54 8.61 -31.77
N LYS A 127 16.18 9.79 -32.31
CA LYS A 127 16.45 10.11 -33.72
C LYS A 127 17.94 9.89 -33.97
N LYS A 128 18.27 8.98 -34.91
CA LYS A 128 19.65 8.64 -35.24
C LYS A 128 20.44 9.93 -35.44
N PRO A 129 21.64 10.07 -34.87
CA PRO A 129 22.39 11.33 -34.93
C PRO A 129 22.51 11.79 -36.38
N PRO A 130 22.36 13.10 -36.66
CA PRO A 130 22.42 13.60 -38.03
C PRO A 130 23.73 13.17 -38.66
N LYS A 131 23.64 12.60 -39.87
CA LYS A 131 24.84 12.23 -40.64
C LYS A 131 25.61 13.50 -40.93
N LEU A 132 26.76 13.67 -40.27
CA LEU A 132 27.67 14.79 -40.50
C LEU A 132 27.93 14.95 -42.01
N THR A 133 27.80 16.18 -42.48
CA THR A 133 28.16 16.59 -43.84
C THR A 133 29.67 16.40 -44.06
N SER A 134 30.12 16.41 -45.32
CA SER A 134 31.55 16.27 -45.61
C SER A 134 32.37 17.38 -44.94
N LEU A 135 31.92 18.64 -45.06
CA LEU A 135 32.59 19.82 -44.52
C LEU A 135 32.79 19.73 -42.99
N GLU A 136 31.81 19.21 -42.26
CA GLU A 136 31.94 18.97 -40.82
C GLU A 136 33.01 17.91 -40.52
N LYS A 137 33.06 16.82 -41.28
CA LYS A 137 34.10 15.78 -41.14
C LYS A 137 35.48 16.32 -41.46
N ASP A 138 35.62 17.13 -42.50
CA ASP A 138 36.90 17.73 -42.89
C ASP A 138 37.40 18.68 -41.79
N SER A 139 36.49 19.41 -41.11
CA SER A 139 36.84 20.25 -39.95
C SER A 139 37.24 19.44 -38.72
N VAL A 140 36.61 18.29 -38.47
CA VAL A 140 36.94 17.38 -37.38
C VAL A 140 38.27 16.68 -37.62
N LEU A 141 38.55 16.24 -38.85
CA LEU A 141 39.84 15.67 -39.25
C LEU A 141 40.97 16.70 -39.11
N SER A 142 40.73 17.96 -39.50
CA SER A 142 41.69 19.06 -39.32
C SER A 142 42.02 19.26 -37.84
N ARG A 143 41.01 19.34 -36.97
CA ARG A 143 41.18 19.52 -35.52
C ARG A 143 41.82 18.31 -34.84
N LEU A 144 41.55 17.08 -35.29
CA LEU A 144 42.26 15.88 -34.83
C LEU A 144 43.73 15.91 -35.20
N ASN A 145 44.07 16.36 -36.42
CA ASN A 145 45.44 16.45 -36.88
C ASN A 145 46.21 17.66 -36.28
N GLU A 146 45.50 18.65 -35.71
CA GLU A 146 46.09 19.66 -34.82
C GLU A 146 46.40 19.06 -33.43
N LEU A 147 45.46 18.33 -32.84
CA LEU A 147 45.65 17.66 -31.54
C LEU A 147 46.77 16.61 -31.58
N GLU A 148 46.84 15.81 -32.65
CA GLU A 148 47.94 14.85 -32.88
C GLU A 148 49.31 15.53 -32.87
N LYS A 149 49.42 16.78 -33.34
CA LYS A 149 50.67 17.55 -33.28
C LYS A 149 50.97 18.09 -31.89
N THR A 150 49.95 18.51 -31.12
CA THR A 150 50.18 18.95 -29.73
C THR A 150 50.53 17.76 -28.82
N ASP A 151 49.88 16.62 -29.00
CA ASP A 151 50.14 15.41 -28.20
C ASP A 151 51.55 14.87 -28.46
N ASN A 152 52.08 14.95 -29.70
CA ASN A 152 53.48 14.59 -29.96
C ASN A 152 54.49 15.53 -29.28
N VAL A 153 54.18 16.83 -29.13
CA VAL A 153 55.05 17.77 -28.38
C VAL A 153 55.00 17.44 -26.88
N ILE A 154 53.80 17.24 -26.33
CA ILE A 154 53.60 16.86 -24.92
C ILE A 154 54.26 15.51 -24.62
N ALA A 155 54.22 14.56 -25.55
CA ALA A 155 54.80 13.23 -25.40
C ALA A 155 56.33 13.20 -25.47
N ASP A 156 57.01 14.24 -25.96
CA ASP A 156 58.46 14.37 -25.85
C ASP A 156 58.86 15.12 -24.56
N GLU A 157 58.07 16.08 -24.09
CA GLU A 157 58.27 16.70 -22.76
C GLU A 157 58.00 15.70 -21.61
N GLU A 158 56.92 14.91 -21.67
CA GLU A 158 56.62 13.88 -20.65
C GLU A 158 57.67 12.76 -20.59
N LYS A 159 58.45 12.50 -21.65
CA LYS A 159 59.51 11.48 -21.64
C LYS A 159 60.69 11.88 -20.75
N GLU A 160 61.04 13.16 -20.65
CA GLU A 160 62.13 13.61 -19.76
C GLU A 160 61.71 13.62 -18.27
N GLU A 161 60.42 13.71 -17.97
CA GLU A 161 59.92 13.59 -16.58
C GLU A 161 59.65 12.12 -16.17
N LYS A 162 59.10 11.28 -17.05
CA LYS A 162 58.70 9.90 -16.70
C LYS A 162 59.87 8.95 -16.41
N GLU A 163 61.10 9.28 -16.82
CA GLU A 163 62.30 8.52 -16.42
C GLU A 163 62.64 8.63 -14.90
N LYS A 164 61.89 9.44 -14.12
CA LYS A 164 62.08 9.58 -12.66
C LYS A 164 61.01 8.94 -11.77
N GLU A 165 59.83 8.55 -12.28
CA GLU A 165 58.73 8.02 -11.45
C GLU A 165 58.32 6.56 -11.68
N GLU A 166 59.06 5.77 -12.47
CA GLU A 166 58.93 4.30 -12.48
C GLU A 166 59.42 3.65 -11.16
N LYS A 167 58.76 3.93 -10.02
CA LYS A 167 58.99 3.20 -8.76
C LYS A 167 57.91 3.25 -7.67
N LYS A 168 56.60 3.14 -7.99
CA LYS A 168 55.61 2.52 -7.07
C LYS A 168 54.24 2.18 -7.67
N LYS A 169 53.84 0.91 -7.41
CA LYS A 169 52.48 0.33 -7.33
C LYS A 169 51.70 0.06 -8.64
N ALA A 170 51.01 -1.08 -8.63
CA ALA A 170 50.10 -1.62 -9.64
C ALA A 170 48.81 -2.14 -8.94
N THR A 171 48.04 -3.02 -9.59
CA THR A 171 46.77 -3.71 -9.16
C THR A 171 45.53 -2.78 -9.12
N GLU A 172 44.57 -2.88 -10.07
CA GLU A 172 43.40 -3.81 -10.19
C GLU A 172 42.12 -3.24 -9.51
N GLY A 173 40.87 -3.43 -9.98
CA GLY A 173 40.27 -4.15 -11.13
C GLY A 173 38.72 -3.96 -11.19
N ASP A 174 37.97 -4.74 -12.00
CA ASP A 174 36.64 -4.37 -12.59
C ASP A 174 35.55 -5.51 -12.45
N GLU A 175 34.31 -5.59 -13.03
CA GLU A 175 33.63 -4.88 -14.16
C GLU A 175 32.05 -4.80 -14.09
N GLU A 176 31.24 -5.65 -14.77
CA GLU A 176 29.80 -5.43 -15.19
C GLU A 176 28.69 -6.50 -14.81
N GLU A 177 27.39 -6.08 -14.87
CA GLU A 177 26.04 -6.63 -15.34
C GLU A 177 25.71 -8.16 -15.51
N GLY A 178 24.48 -8.68 -15.85
CA GLY A 178 23.11 -8.15 -16.16
C GLY A 178 22.02 -9.23 -16.59
N GLU A 179 20.81 -8.79 -17.02
CA GLU A 179 19.69 -9.51 -17.77
C GLU A 179 18.95 -10.75 -17.14
N GLU A 180 18.00 -11.47 -17.78
CA GLU A 180 16.58 -11.23 -18.24
C GLU A 180 15.86 -12.63 -18.45
N ILE A 181 14.55 -12.76 -18.86
CA ILE A 181 13.89 -13.90 -19.64
C ILE A 181 12.32 -13.87 -19.67
N GLU A 182 11.67 -14.49 -20.70
CA GLU A 182 10.22 -14.53 -21.05
C GLU A 182 9.57 -15.96 -21.03
N GLY A 183 8.25 -16.14 -21.34
CA GLY A 183 7.71 -17.41 -21.93
C GLY A 183 6.22 -17.85 -21.78
N GLU A 184 5.47 -17.85 -22.91
CA GLU A 184 4.51 -18.89 -23.44
C GLU A 184 3.05 -19.13 -22.91
N GLU A 185 2.22 -19.82 -23.74
CA GLU A 185 0.73 -19.97 -23.74
C GLU A 185 0.28 -21.42 -24.14
N LEU A 186 -1.01 -21.80 -23.94
CA LEU A 186 -1.94 -22.52 -24.90
C LEU A 186 -2.99 -23.53 -24.31
N GLU A 187 -4.13 -23.63 -25.03
CA GLU A 187 -5.01 -24.81 -25.31
C GLU A 187 -5.85 -25.52 -24.20
N ASP A 188 -7.18 -25.29 -24.18
CA ASP A 188 -8.25 -26.10 -23.51
C ASP A 188 -9.66 -25.56 -23.93
N GLU A 189 -10.35 -26.11 -24.95
CA GLU A 189 -11.57 -25.44 -25.52
C GLU A 189 -12.73 -26.34 -26.05
N GLU A 190 -12.86 -27.63 -25.68
CA GLU A 190 -13.83 -28.55 -26.33
C GLU A 190 -14.58 -29.55 -25.37
N LEU A 191 -15.26 -29.08 -24.31
CA LEU A 191 -15.98 -30.00 -23.37
C LEU A 191 -17.19 -29.39 -22.58
N GLU A 192 -18.10 -28.63 -23.21
CA GLU A 192 -19.27 -28.04 -22.50
C GLU A 192 -20.69 -28.43 -23.02
N GLU A 193 -20.83 -29.31 -24.01
CA GLU A 193 -22.15 -29.57 -24.66
C GLU A 193 -23.14 -30.47 -23.90
N GLU A 194 -22.74 -31.23 -22.87
CA GLU A 194 -23.63 -32.14 -22.10
C GLU A 194 -23.99 -31.60 -20.69
N ASN A 195 -24.45 -30.35 -20.61
CA ASN A 195 -24.95 -29.77 -19.37
C ASN A 195 -26.48 -29.96 -19.21
N ASP A 196 -26.91 -30.97 -18.43
CA ASP A 196 -28.32 -31.27 -18.07
C ASP A 196 -29.09 -30.13 -17.37
N TYR A 197 -28.42 -29.01 -17.08
CA TYR A 197 -28.93 -27.85 -16.34
C TYR A 197 -30.29 -27.31 -16.79
N ILE A 198 -30.64 -27.45 -18.08
CA ILE A 198 -31.92 -26.99 -18.63
C ILE A 198 -33.10 -27.85 -18.13
N ASN A 199 -32.91 -29.15 -17.95
CA ASN A 199 -33.98 -30.09 -17.61
C ASN A 199 -34.49 -29.86 -16.17
N ASN A 200 -33.58 -29.59 -15.23
CA ASN A 200 -33.91 -29.42 -13.81
C ASN A 200 -34.26 -27.97 -13.41
N TYR A 201 -34.21 -27.00 -14.33
CA TYR A 201 -34.47 -25.58 -14.00
C TYR A 201 -35.97 -25.23 -13.91
N PHE A 202 -36.86 -26.09 -14.41
CA PHE A 202 -38.31 -25.89 -14.42
C PHE A 202 -39.13 -27.01 -13.78
N GLU A 203 -38.50 -27.96 -13.07
CA GLU A 203 -39.21 -28.76 -12.07
C GLU A 203 -39.39 -27.91 -10.80
N ASP A 204 -40.42 -27.05 -10.81
CA ASP A 204 -40.96 -26.46 -9.59
C ASP A 204 -41.33 -27.59 -8.63
N GLY A 205 -40.84 -27.52 -7.38
CA GLY A 205 -40.81 -28.62 -6.41
C GLY A 205 -42.16 -29.00 -5.77
N ASP A 206 -43.20 -29.18 -6.58
CA ASP A 206 -44.58 -29.48 -6.18
C ASP A 206 -44.85 -30.99 -5.93
N ASP A 207 -43.83 -31.86 -6.07
CA ASP A 207 -43.91 -33.29 -5.67
C ASP A 207 -43.74 -33.52 -4.16
N PHE A 208 -44.22 -32.59 -3.33
CA PHE A 208 -44.45 -32.87 -1.90
C PHE A 208 -45.85 -33.49 -1.73
N GLY A 209 -45.99 -34.71 -2.27
CA GLY A 209 -47.24 -35.45 -2.36
C GLY A 209 -47.96 -35.65 -1.02
N ALA A 210 -49.29 -35.67 -1.07
CA ALA A 210 -50.14 -35.69 0.12
C ALA A 210 -50.08 -36.99 0.95
N GLY A 211 -49.93 -36.87 2.26
CA GLY A 211 -50.25 -37.95 3.22
C GLY A 211 -49.66 -37.79 4.63
N SER A 212 -50.53 -37.87 5.65
CA SER A 212 -50.21 -37.91 7.10
C SER A 212 -49.53 -36.64 7.71
N ASP A 213 -49.65 -36.34 9.00
CA ASP A 213 -50.47 -36.97 10.07
C ASP A 213 -50.99 -35.91 11.07
N ASP A 214 -51.91 -36.32 11.95
CA ASP A 214 -52.60 -35.46 12.93
C ASP A 214 -51.74 -35.01 14.15
N ASN A 215 -52.33 -34.13 14.96
CA ASN A 215 -51.92 -33.62 16.29
C ASN A 215 -50.86 -32.47 16.26
N ILE A 216 -50.96 -31.43 17.10
CA ILE A 216 -51.45 -31.42 18.49
C ILE A 216 -52.11 -30.07 18.89
N ASP A 217 -53.22 -30.17 19.65
CA ASP A 217 -53.87 -29.26 20.64
C ASP A 217 -53.69 -27.73 20.50
N GLU A 218 -54.70 -26.85 20.49
CA GLU A 218 -55.95 -26.75 21.28
C GLU A 218 -55.79 -26.77 22.82
N ALA A 219 -55.53 -25.61 23.42
CA ALA A 219 -56.13 -25.23 24.72
C ALA A 219 -55.98 -23.73 25.10
N THR A 220 -57.07 -23.19 25.64
CA THR A 220 -57.28 -22.08 26.61
C THR A 220 -56.07 -21.50 27.39
N TYR A 221 -56.10 -20.25 27.90
CA TYR A 221 -57.22 -19.33 28.18
C TYR A 221 -56.75 -17.86 28.08
#